data_AF-A0A1M3N5A8-F1
#
_entry.id   AF-A0A1M3N5A8-F1
#
_cell.length_a   1.000
_cell.length_b   1.000
_cell.length_c   1.000
_cell.angle_alpha   90.00
_cell.angle_beta   90.00
_cell.angle_gamma   90.00
#
_symmetry.space_group_name_H-M   'P 1'
#
loop_
_entity.id
_entity.type
_entity.pdbx_description
1 polymer ?
#
loop_
_entity_poly.entity_id
_entity_poly.type
_entity_poly.pdbx_seq_one_letter_code
_entity_poly.pdbx_strand_id
1 'polypeptide(L)'
;MAHALRRSPPLSAALPAFALIALALVGCDAPGITSKANSPSSQTAAQQPVGQAATTSAGVAPTPVGPQTPAVFTPGLSVSDMIAQACGIKPRGKAVTPSFEYDSAALAEADREMLGEIARCLSEGALKGKGVVLVGRADARGEPEYNMTLGHSRADAVHRYLVDLGVGRSQMRATSRGEMDANGTDEEGWANDRRVDIELAI
;
A
#
# COMPACT_ATOMS: atom_id res chain seq x y z
N MET A 1 7.43 -14.07 63.42
CA MET A 1 8.91 -14.12 63.45
C MET A 1 9.35 -15.57 63.26
N ALA A 2 9.88 -15.93 62.09
CA ALA A 2 10.80 -17.05 61.89
C ALA A 2 11.31 -16.97 60.44
N HIS A 3 12.52 -16.43 60.33
CA HIS A 3 13.38 -16.42 59.16
C HIS A 3 13.89 -17.84 58.87
N ALA A 4 13.92 -18.25 57.61
CA ALA A 4 14.94 -19.13 56.98
C ALA A 4 14.38 -19.80 55.71
N LEU A 5 15.11 -20.16 54.66
CA LEU A 5 16.34 -19.71 54.01
C LEU A 5 16.32 -20.44 52.65
N ARG A 6 16.86 -19.78 51.62
CA ARG A 6 16.94 -20.20 50.22
C ARG A 6 17.61 -21.56 50.02
N ARG A 7 17.32 -22.22 48.89
CA ARG A 7 18.31 -22.93 48.05
C ARG A 7 17.80 -23.12 46.62
N SER A 8 18.42 -22.39 45.70
CA SER A 8 18.29 -22.54 44.24
C SER A 8 19.37 -23.50 43.72
N PRO A 9 19.10 -24.36 42.72
CA PRO A 9 20.14 -25.13 42.03
C PRO A 9 20.83 -24.33 40.89
N PRO A 10 22.03 -24.74 40.44
CA PRO A 10 23.03 -23.85 39.83
C PRO A 10 22.91 -23.66 38.31
N LEU A 11 23.38 -22.48 37.88
CA LEU A 11 23.75 -22.15 36.50
C LEU A 11 24.76 -23.17 35.95
N SER A 12 24.51 -23.68 34.75
CA SER A 12 25.53 -24.32 33.91
C SER A 12 25.77 -23.47 32.66
N ALA A 13 26.96 -22.89 32.62
CA ALA A 13 27.54 -22.20 31.49
C ALA A 13 28.08 -23.21 30.48
N ALA A 14 27.85 -22.98 29.19
CA ALA A 14 28.64 -23.54 28.11
C ALA A 14 28.53 -22.64 26.88
N LEU A 15 29.51 -21.75 26.69
CA LEU A 15 29.79 -21.13 25.40
C LEU A 15 30.76 -22.04 24.64
N PRO A 16 30.54 -22.30 23.34
CA PRO A 16 31.62 -22.64 22.44
C PRO A 16 32.12 -21.39 21.72
N ALA A 17 33.35 -21.01 22.03
CA ALA A 17 34.18 -20.15 21.19
C ALA A 17 34.65 -20.95 19.97
N PHE A 18 34.33 -20.50 18.76
CA PHE A 18 34.98 -21.02 17.55
C PHE A 18 35.31 -19.88 16.57
N ALA A 19 36.62 -19.60 16.55
CA ALA A 19 37.49 -19.32 15.41
C ALA A 19 37.07 -18.28 14.36
N LEU A 20 37.74 -17.13 14.45
CA LEU A 20 38.07 -16.24 13.32
C LEU A 20 38.87 -17.01 12.26
N ILE A 21 38.37 -17.03 11.02
CA ILE A 21 39.18 -17.35 9.83
C ILE A 21 39.17 -16.10 8.95
N ALA A 22 40.30 -15.39 8.97
CA ALA A 22 40.67 -14.41 7.94
C ALA A 22 41.63 -15.11 6.97
N LEU A 23 41.27 -15.18 5.69
CA LEU A 23 42.21 -15.50 4.62
C LEU A 23 42.04 -14.47 3.51
N ALA A 24 43.07 -13.65 3.33
CA ALA A 24 43.22 -12.71 2.24
C ALA A 24 43.82 -13.39 1.00
N LEU A 25 43.63 -12.75 -0.16
CA LEU A 25 44.53 -12.59 -1.33
C LEU A 25 43.68 -12.53 -2.63
N VAL A 26 43.51 -11.34 -3.21
CA VAL A 26 44.26 -10.82 -4.37
C VAL A 26 43.74 -11.36 -5.71
N GLY A 27 43.12 -10.46 -6.49
CA GLY A 27 42.91 -10.59 -7.93
C GLY A 27 42.89 -9.18 -8.53
N CYS A 28 43.94 -8.84 -9.27
CA CYS A 28 44.18 -7.56 -9.95
C CYS A 28 44.16 -7.78 -11.48
N ASP A 29 43.82 -6.72 -12.22
CA ASP A 29 44.11 -6.44 -13.64
C ASP A 29 43.40 -7.24 -14.75
N ALA A 30 42.96 -6.70 -15.90
CA ALA A 30 42.88 -5.35 -16.51
C ALA A 30 42.12 -5.51 -17.88
N PRO A 31 42.28 -4.66 -18.92
CA PRO A 31 41.65 -3.35 -19.15
C PRO A 31 40.76 -3.27 -20.43
N GLY A 32 39.87 -2.26 -20.45
CA GLY A 32 39.56 -1.37 -21.60
C GLY A 32 38.89 -1.92 -22.87
N ILE A 33 37.78 -1.28 -23.29
CA ILE A 33 37.65 -0.63 -24.61
C ILE A 33 36.43 0.31 -24.69
N THR A 34 36.76 1.61 -24.68
CA THR A 34 36.26 2.67 -25.57
C THR A 34 34.75 2.93 -25.75
N SER A 35 34.37 4.12 -25.27
CA SER A 35 33.28 4.98 -25.70
C SER A 35 33.02 5.00 -27.20
N LYS A 36 31.74 5.07 -27.58
CA LYS A 36 31.29 5.92 -28.70
C LYS A 36 29.87 6.42 -28.46
N ALA A 37 29.78 7.59 -27.84
CA ALA A 37 28.67 8.50 -28.06
C ALA A 37 28.68 8.89 -29.55
N ASN A 38 27.55 8.73 -30.24
CA ASN A 38 27.37 9.36 -31.55
C ASN A 38 25.87 9.61 -31.81
N SER A 39 25.48 10.86 -31.59
CA SER A 39 24.44 11.60 -32.30
C SER A 39 25.07 12.98 -32.55
N PRO A 40 24.88 13.67 -33.69
CA PRO A 40 23.59 13.83 -34.38
C PRO A 40 23.67 13.80 -35.93
N SER A 41 22.53 13.65 -36.58
CA SER A 41 22.34 14.14 -37.96
C SER A 41 20.85 14.37 -38.19
N SER A 42 20.47 15.65 -38.26
CA SER A 42 19.21 16.13 -38.79
C SER A 42 19.17 15.91 -40.30
N GLN A 43 18.06 15.43 -40.85
CA GLN A 43 17.51 15.90 -42.12
C GLN A 43 16.05 15.45 -42.37
N THR A 44 15.25 16.48 -42.56
CA THR A 44 13.86 16.69 -43.00
C THR A 44 13.37 15.92 -44.24
N ALA A 45 12.09 15.50 -44.25
CA ALA A 45 11.12 15.71 -45.37
C ALA A 45 9.66 15.31 -45.02
N ALA A 46 8.76 16.32 -45.03
CA ALA A 46 7.31 16.41 -45.35
C ALA A 46 6.35 15.19 -45.19
N GLN A 47 5.29 15.24 -44.35
CA GLN A 47 3.90 15.76 -44.58
C GLN A 47 3.12 15.02 -45.69
N GLN A 48 1.96 14.35 -45.47
CA GLN A 48 0.62 14.90 -45.15
C GLN A 48 -0.43 13.77 -44.82
N PRO A 49 -1.71 14.08 -44.46
CA PRO A 49 -2.52 13.38 -43.44
C PRO A 49 -3.58 12.41 -43.98
N VAL A 50 -4.11 11.52 -43.13
CA VAL A 50 -5.44 10.92 -43.30
C VAL A 50 -6.18 10.90 -41.96
N GLY A 51 -7.39 11.45 -42.01
CA GLY A 51 -8.22 11.80 -40.87
C GLY A 51 -9.04 10.66 -40.26
N GLN A 52 -9.66 11.04 -39.14
CA GLN A 52 -10.51 10.27 -38.24
C GLN A 52 -11.68 9.54 -38.89
N ALA A 53 -12.07 8.41 -38.29
CA ALA A 53 -13.44 8.21 -37.82
C ALA A 53 -13.47 7.14 -36.71
N ALA A 54 -13.40 7.60 -35.47
CA ALA A 54 -13.84 6.84 -34.32
C ALA A 54 -15.37 6.93 -34.24
N THR A 55 -16.06 5.80 -34.39
CA THR A 55 -17.47 5.69 -33.99
C THR A 55 -17.54 5.37 -32.50
N THR A 56 -17.88 6.40 -31.76
CA THR A 56 -18.31 6.45 -30.37
C THR A 56 -19.52 5.55 -30.12
N SER A 57 -19.37 4.55 -29.24
CA SER A 57 -20.50 3.92 -28.56
C SER A 57 -20.75 4.68 -27.26
N ALA A 58 -21.92 5.30 -27.17
CA ALA A 58 -22.41 5.97 -25.98
C ALA A 58 -22.72 4.91 -24.91
N GLY A 59 -21.75 4.68 -24.02
CA GLY A 59 -21.93 3.95 -22.77
C GLY A 59 -22.26 4.94 -21.67
N VAL A 60 -23.45 4.76 -21.09
CA VAL A 60 -24.06 5.50 -19.99
C VAL A 60 -23.03 5.96 -18.94
N ALA A 61 -22.94 7.27 -18.72
CA ALA A 61 -22.18 7.85 -17.63
C ALA A 61 -22.75 7.34 -16.28
N PRO A 62 -21.95 6.70 -15.42
CA PRO A 62 -22.38 6.45 -14.05
C PRO A 62 -22.58 7.80 -13.37
N THR A 63 -23.74 7.94 -12.72
CA THR A 63 -24.11 9.06 -11.88
C THR A 63 -22.99 9.37 -10.87
N PRO A 64 -22.68 10.64 -10.57
CA PRO A 64 -21.74 10.97 -9.51
C PRO A 64 -22.36 10.50 -8.19
N VAL A 65 -21.89 9.36 -7.70
CA VAL A 65 -22.13 8.97 -6.31
C VAL A 65 -21.37 10.02 -5.50
N GLY A 66 -22.13 10.91 -4.84
CA GLY A 66 -21.56 11.96 -3.99
C GLY A 66 -20.60 11.39 -2.94
N PRO A 67 -19.82 12.23 -2.25
CA PRO A 67 -18.81 11.77 -1.31
C PRO A 67 -19.45 10.90 -0.22
N GLN A 68 -19.33 9.58 -0.36
CA GLN A 68 -19.74 8.63 0.65
C GLN A 68 -18.66 8.69 1.71
N THR A 69 -18.87 9.49 2.75
CA THR A 69 -17.97 9.57 3.90
C THR A 69 -17.88 8.17 4.52
N PRO A 70 -16.70 7.52 4.54
CA PRO A 70 -16.62 6.15 5.07
C PRO A 70 -16.78 6.15 6.60
N ALA A 71 -17.58 5.24 7.15
CA ALA A 71 -17.91 5.17 8.58
C ALA A 71 -16.92 4.35 9.42
N VAL A 72 -15.80 3.87 8.87
CA VAL A 72 -14.77 3.14 9.63
C VAL A 72 -13.38 3.65 9.30
N PHE A 73 -12.72 4.22 10.32
CA PHE A 73 -11.35 4.71 10.22
C PHE A 73 -10.42 3.82 11.05
N THR A 74 -9.42 3.27 10.39
CA THR A 74 -8.05 3.30 10.94
C THR A 74 -7.32 4.48 10.29
N PRO A 75 -6.20 4.96 10.82
CA PRO A 75 -5.49 6.10 10.25
C PRO A 75 -5.07 5.88 8.78
N GLY A 76 -4.90 4.62 8.35
CA GLY A 76 -4.49 4.26 7.00
C GLY A 76 -5.53 3.54 6.17
N LEU A 77 -6.61 3.04 6.78
CA LEU A 77 -7.69 2.40 6.05
C LEU A 77 -9.02 3.08 6.30
N SER A 78 -9.71 3.37 5.21
CA SER A 78 -11.11 3.78 5.23
C SER A 78 -11.95 2.65 4.65
N VAL A 79 -12.89 2.12 5.41
CA VAL A 79 -13.75 1.03 4.94
C VAL A 79 -15.16 1.57 4.74
N SER A 80 -15.71 1.34 3.54
CA SER A 80 -17.09 1.77 3.23
C SER A 80 -18.12 1.14 4.18
N ASP A 81 -19.19 1.88 4.47
CA ASP A 81 -20.25 1.50 5.40
C ASP A 81 -20.86 0.13 5.06
N MET A 82 -21.05 -0.13 3.77
CA MET A 82 -21.59 -1.40 3.31
C MET A 82 -20.70 -2.59 3.70
N ILE A 83 -19.37 -2.43 3.58
CA ILE A 83 -18.43 -3.48 4.00
C ILE A 83 -18.44 -3.61 5.51
N ALA A 84 -18.35 -2.49 6.23
CA ALA A 84 -18.33 -2.50 7.68
C ALA A 84 -19.58 -3.19 8.27
N GLN A 85 -20.76 -2.84 7.77
CA GLN A 85 -22.03 -3.43 8.18
C GLN A 85 -22.12 -4.91 7.82
N ALA A 86 -21.81 -5.27 6.57
CA ALA A 86 -21.88 -6.66 6.12
C ALA A 86 -20.92 -7.57 6.89
N CYS A 87 -19.72 -7.06 7.20
CA CYS A 87 -18.69 -7.81 7.90
C CYS A 87 -18.80 -7.74 9.43
N GLY A 88 -19.74 -6.96 9.97
CA GLY A 88 -19.88 -6.74 11.41
C GLY A 88 -18.66 -6.05 12.05
N ILE A 89 -17.90 -5.29 11.25
CA ILE A 89 -16.72 -4.55 11.69
C ILE A 89 -17.23 -3.30 12.41
N LYS A 90 -16.91 -3.20 13.71
CA LYS A 90 -17.30 -2.03 14.49
C LYS A 90 -16.43 -0.83 14.09
N PRO A 91 -17.02 0.37 13.93
CA PRO A 91 -16.25 1.59 13.79
C PRO A 91 -15.27 1.73 14.94
N ARG A 92 -14.01 1.98 14.61
CA ARG A 92 -12.95 2.32 15.57
C ARG A 92 -12.77 3.83 15.54
N GLY A 93 -12.41 4.41 16.69
CA GLY A 93 -12.11 5.84 16.75
C GLY A 93 -10.89 6.17 15.88
N LYS A 94 -10.86 7.38 15.32
CA LYS A 94 -9.71 7.92 14.59
C LYS A 94 -8.48 7.84 15.49
N ALA A 95 -7.53 6.96 15.18
CA ALA A 95 -6.24 6.97 15.86
C ALA A 95 -5.44 8.18 15.35
N VAL A 96 -4.68 8.80 16.26
CA VAL A 96 -3.93 10.05 15.99
C VAL A 96 -2.58 9.74 15.31
N THR A 97 -2.17 8.47 15.30
CA THR A 97 -0.91 8.03 14.70
C THR A 97 -1.10 7.70 13.22
N PRO A 98 -0.29 8.23 12.28
CA PRO A 98 -0.39 7.86 10.87
C PRO A 98 -0.17 6.36 10.68
N SER A 99 -0.99 5.72 9.85
CA SER A 99 -0.76 4.32 9.46
C SER A 99 0.11 4.21 8.20
N PHE A 100 0.09 5.23 7.35
CA PHE A 100 1.10 5.40 6.30
C PHE A 100 1.96 6.61 6.64
N GLU A 101 3.25 6.38 6.80
CA GLU A 101 4.23 7.44 7.00
C GLU A 101 4.36 8.33 5.77
N TYR A 102 4.92 9.53 5.97
CA TYR A 102 5.33 10.38 4.85
C TYR A 102 6.24 9.60 3.91
N ASP A 103 6.00 9.78 2.60
CA ASP A 103 6.76 9.12 1.54
C ASP A 103 6.83 7.58 1.61
N SER A 104 5.83 6.95 2.23
CA SER A 104 5.83 5.51 2.48
C SER A 104 4.55 4.82 2.02
N ALA A 105 4.72 3.60 1.52
CA ALA A 105 3.67 2.62 1.27
C ALA A 105 3.72 1.43 2.24
N ALA A 106 4.52 1.52 3.31
CA ALA A 106 4.58 0.48 4.32
C ALA A 106 3.26 0.41 5.10
N LEU A 107 2.66 -0.77 5.14
CA LEU A 107 1.45 -1.04 5.90
C LEU A 107 1.77 -1.11 7.39
N ALA A 108 1.06 -0.32 8.21
CA ALA A 108 1.24 -0.34 9.65
C ALA A 108 0.72 -1.64 10.30
N GLU A 109 1.37 -2.05 11.40
CA GLU A 109 0.91 -3.17 12.23
C GLU A 109 -0.51 -2.95 12.78
N ALA A 110 -0.88 -1.70 13.07
CA ALA A 110 -2.20 -1.34 13.60
C ALA A 110 -3.35 -1.64 12.61
N ASP A 111 -3.07 -1.69 11.32
CA ASP A 111 -4.08 -1.94 10.27
C ASP A 111 -4.33 -3.45 10.07
N ARG A 112 -3.39 -4.30 10.51
CA ARG A 112 -3.42 -5.75 10.24
C ARG A 112 -4.63 -6.46 10.83
N GLU A 113 -5.06 -6.06 12.03
CA GLU A 113 -6.24 -6.66 12.68
C GLU A 113 -7.51 -6.40 11.87
N MET A 114 -7.71 -5.16 11.42
CA MET A 114 -8.87 -4.79 10.60
C MET A 114 -8.84 -5.53 9.25
N LEU A 115 -7.67 -5.61 8.62
CA LEU A 115 -7.51 -6.36 7.38
C LEU A 115 -7.77 -7.85 7.57
N GLY A 116 -7.47 -8.43 8.74
CA GLY A 116 -7.86 -9.79 9.11
C GLY A 116 -9.37 -9.99 9.15
N GLU A 117 -10.10 -9.05 9.76
CA GLU A 117 -11.57 -9.10 9.80
C GLU A 117 -12.18 -8.99 8.39
N ILE A 118 -11.65 -8.08 7.57
CA ILE A 118 -12.07 -7.90 6.17
C ILE A 118 -11.77 -9.15 5.35
N ALA A 119 -10.55 -9.71 5.47
CA ALA A 119 -10.15 -10.89 4.73
C ALA A 119 -11.09 -12.06 5.02
N ARG A 120 -11.38 -12.35 6.29
CA ARG A 120 -12.34 -13.39 6.69
C ARG A 120 -13.73 -13.13 6.11
N CYS A 121 -14.17 -11.88 6.10
CA CYS A 121 -15.47 -11.52 5.54
C CYS A 121 -15.55 -11.75 4.02
N LEU A 122 -14.48 -11.46 3.29
CA LEU A 122 -14.38 -11.61 1.83
C LEU A 122 -14.14 -13.06 1.38
N SER A 123 -13.48 -13.88 2.21
CA SER A 123 -13.16 -15.27 1.89
C SER A 123 -14.25 -16.25 2.32
N GLU A 124 -14.82 -16.03 3.51
CA GLU A 124 -15.70 -17.00 4.18
C GLU A 124 -17.02 -16.40 4.67
N GLY A 125 -17.09 -15.08 4.84
CA GLY A 125 -18.22 -14.38 5.46
C GLY A 125 -19.26 -13.83 4.49
N ALA A 126 -19.93 -12.76 4.94
CA ALA A 126 -21.08 -12.17 4.26
C ALA A 126 -20.78 -11.60 2.86
N LEU A 127 -19.51 -11.29 2.58
CA LEU A 127 -19.06 -10.74 1.29
C LEU A 127 -18.32 -11.77 0.44
N LYS A 128 -18.45 -13.07 0.74
CA LYS A 128 -17.84 -14.13 -0.05
C LYS A 128 -18.20 -14.01 -1.54
N GLY A 129 -17.18 -14.02 -2.38
CA GLY A 129 -17.32 -13.91 -3.84
C GLY A 129 -17.64 -12.49 -4.35
N LYS A 130 -17.79 -11.49 -3.48
CA LYS A 130 -17.92 -10.09 -3.89
C LYS A 130 -16.56 -9.51 -4.26
N GLY A 131 -16.59 -8.52 -5.15
CA GLY A 131 -15.43 -7.74 -5.52
C GLY A 131 -15.28 -6.51 -4.64
N VAL A 132 -14.04 -6.04 -4.44
CA VAL A 132 -13.71 -4.78 -3.78
C VAL A 132 -12.69 -3.99 -4.59
N VAL A 133 -12.72 -2.67 -4.44
CA VAL A 133 -11.73 -1.74 -4.99
C VAL A 133 -10.93 -1.16 -3.84
N LEU A 134 -9.61 -1.16 -3.99
CA LEU A 134 -8.65 -0.59 -3.05
C LEU A 134 -8.14 0.71 -3.66
N VAL A 135 -8.51 1.85 -3.09
CA VAL A 135 -8.21 3.18 -3.63
C VAL A 135 -7.16 3.86 -2.75
N GLY A 136 -5.92 3.87 -3.18
CA GLY A 136 -4.85 4.50 -2.42
C GLY A 136 -4.74 6.00 -2.69
N ARG A 137 -4.49 6.76 -1.62
CA ARG A 137 -4.42 8.21 -1.61
C ARG A 137 -3.11 8.71 -0.99
N ALA A 138 -2.75 9.94 -1.34
CA ALA A 138 -1.60 10.67 -0.83
C ALA A 138 -2.01 12.06 -0.33
N ASP A 139 -1.16 12.66 0.50
CA ASP A 139 -1.31 14.06 0.88
C ASP A 139 -0.89 14.99 -0.27
N ALA A 140 -1.22 16.28 -0.16
CA ALA A 140 -1.07 17.26 -1.24
C ALA A 140 0.38 17.68 -1.52
N ARG A 141 1.38 17.09 -0.85
CA ARG A 141 2.78 17.46 -1.01
C ARG A 141 3.40 16.61 -2.12
N GLY A 142 4.07 17.27 -3.06
CA GLY A 142 4.76 16.61 -4.18
C GLY A 142 4.07 16.84 -5.52
N GLU A 143 4.59 16.19 -6.57
CA GLU A 143 3.99 16.27 -7.91
C GLU A 143 2.77 15.34 -8.02
N PRO A 144 1.71 15.72 -8.76
CA PRO A 144 0.50 14.91 -8.88
C PRO A 144 0.75 13.48 -9.36
N GLU A 145 1.63 13.29 -10.36
CA GLU A 145 1.97 11.96 -10.91
C GLU A 145 2.73 11.10 -9.90
N TYR A 146 3.56 11.73 -9.06
CA TYR A 146 4.23 11.05 -7.95
C TYR A 146 3.20 10.56 -6.95
N ASN A 147 2.26 11.41 -6.56
CA ASN A 147 1.21 11.09 -5.61
C ASN A 147 0.27 9.99 -6.13
N MET A 148 -0.01 9.96 -7.43
CA MET A 148 -0.72 8.85 -8.07
C MET A 148 0.03 7.52 -7.94
N THR A 149 1.35 7.53 -8.14
CA THR A 149 2.19 6.32 -8.04
C THR A 149 2.30 5.84 -6.59
N LEU A 150 2.50 6.76 -5.65
CA LEU A 150 2.57 6.47 -4.22
C LEU A 150 1.24 5.93 -3.68
N GLY A 151 0.14 6.56 -4.06
CA GLY A 151 -1.19 6.06 -3.73
C GLY A 151 -1.43 4.66 -4.30
N HIS A 152 -1.07 4.39 -5.55
CA HIS A 152 -1.19 3.04 -6.11
C HIS A 152 -0.36 2.01 -5.34
N SER A 153 0.85 2.38 -4.94
CA SER A 153 1.75 1.52 -4.15
C SER A 153 1.15 1.17 -2.78
N ARG A 154 0.46 2.11 -2.11
CA ARG A 154 -0.28 1.85 -0.87
C ARG A 154 -1.43 0.86 -1.07
N ALA A 155 -2.24 1.07 -2.12
CA ALA A 155 -3.32 0.15 -2.45
C ALA A 155 -2.81 -1.26 -2.76
N ASP A 156 -1.68 -1.37 -3.47
CA ASP A 156 -1.05 -2.65 -3.78
C ASP A 156 -0.45 -3.33 -2.54
N ALA A 157 0.07 -2.57 -1.56
CA ALA A 157 0.52 -3.12 -0.29
C ALA A 157 -0.65 -3.77 0.49
N VAL A 158 -1.80 -3.09 0.56
CA VAL A 158 -3.03 -3.65 1.15
C VAL A 158 -3.52 -4.87 0.36
N HIS A 159 -3.52 -4.78 -0.97
CA HIS A 159 -3.89 -5.88 -1.86
C HIS A 159 -3.07 -7.13 -1.58
N ARG A 160 -1.73 -7.01 -1.60
CA ARG A 160 -0.81 -8.13 -1.31
C ARG A 160 -1.10 -8.75 0.05
N TYR A 161 -1.28 -7.91 1.07
CA TYR A 161 -1.58 -8.41 2.41
C TYR A 161 -2.90 -9.17 2.50
N LEU A 162 -3.97 -8.69 1.85
CA LEU A 162 -5.25 -9.40 1.81
C LEU A 162 -5.15 -10.72 1.03
N VAL A 163 -4.33 -10.78 -0.02
CA VAL A 163 -4.04 -12.04 -0.73
C VAL A 163 -3.31 -13.03 0.18
N ASP A 164 -2.34 -12.57 0.95
CA ASP A 164 -1.61 -13.41 1.91
C ASP A 164 -2.54 -13.98 3.00
N LEU A 165 -3.63 -13.25 3.32
CA LEU A 165 -4.70 -13.69 4.21
C LEU A 165 -5.75 -14.59 3.51
N GLY A 166 -5.59 -14.89 2.22
CA GLY A 166 -6.43 -15.84 1.48
C GLY A 166 -7.58 -15.23 0.69
N VAL A 167 -7.65 -13.90 0.54
CA VAL A 167 -8.63 -13.27 -0.37
C VAL A 167 -8.22 -13.52 -1.82
N GLY A 168 -9.17 -13.86 -2.68
CA GLY A 168 -8.88 -14.14 -4.08
C GLY A 168 -8.38 -12.89 -4.82
N ARG A 169 -7.25 -12.99 -5.53
CA ARG A 169 -6.68 -11.88 -6.33
C ARG A 169 -7.70 -11.24 -7.28
N SER A 170 -8.54 -12.04 -7.92
CA SER A 170 -9.56 -11.56 -8.85
C SER A 170 -10.74 -10.84 -8.18
N GLN A 171 -10.88 -10.95 -6.87
CA GLN A 171 -11.91 -10.22 -6.11
C GLN A 171 -11.47 -8.78 -5.82
N MET A 172 -10.23 -8.40 -6.06
CA MET A 172 -9.70 -7.10 -5.65
C MET A 172 -9.08 -6.36 -6.81
N ARG A 173 -9.26 -5.04 -6.84
CA ARG A 173 -8.59 -4.14 -7.79
C ARG A 173 -7.93 -2.98 -7.06
N ALA A 174 -6.61 -2.87 -7.17
CA ALA A 174 -5.86 -1.72 -6.67
C ALA A 174 -5.88 -0.57 -7.68
N THR A 175 -6.21 0.64 -7.21
CA THR A 175 -6.22 1.88 -7.99
C THR A 175 -5.73 3.04 -7.11
N SER A 176 -5.56 4.22 -7.69
CA SER A 176 -5.18 5.41 -6.94
C SER A 176 -6.00 6.63 -7.34
N ARG A 177 -6.19 7.52 -6.36
CA ARG A 177 -6.62 8.90 -6.61
C ARG A 177 -5.54 9.93 -6.30
N GLY A 178 -4.32 9.49 -5.98
CA GLY A 178 -3.22 10.36 -5.59
C GLY A 178 -3.66 11.38 -4.55
N GLU A 179 -3.42 12.66 -4.85
CA GLU A 179 -3.75 13.80 -4.01
C GLU A 179 -5.11 14.46 -4.33
N MET A 180 -5.93 13.90 -5.24
CA MET A 180 -7.14 14.57 -5.73
C MET A 180 -8.17 14.92 -4.64
N ASP A 181 -8.10 14.27 -3.47
CA ASP A 181 -8.98 14.50 -2.32
C ASP A 181 -8.22 14.99 -1.08
N ALA A 182 -6.96 15.38 -1.24
CA ALA A 182 -6.17 15.87 -0.15
C ALA A 182 -6.69 17.24 0.29
N ASN A 183 -7.00 17.38 1.58
CA ASN A 183 -7.49 18.61 2.18
C ASN A 183 -6.67 19.03 3.41
N GLY A 184 -5.71 18.20 3.83
CA GLY A 184 -4.84 18.47 4.94
C GLY A 184 -3.93 19.69 4.69
N THR A 185 -3.81 20.53 5.70
CA THR A 185 -2.92 21.71 5.67
C THR A 185 -1.85 21.68 6.76
N ASP A 186 -1.89 20.66 7.61
CA ASP A 186 -0.95 20.35 8.67
C ASP A 186 -0.72 18.84 8.74
N GLU A 187 0.19 18.39 9.61
CA GLU A 187 0.54 16.97 9.69
C GLU A 187 -0.64 16.09 10.12
N GLU A 188 -1.57 16.60 10.94
CA GLU A 188 -2.77 15.83 11.27
C GLU A 188 -3.65 15.63 10.03
N GLY A 189 -3.86 16.68 9.23
CA GLY A 189 -4.58 16.61 7.98
C GLY A 189 -3.91 15.69 6.96
N TRP A 190 -2.61 15.85 6.75
CA TRP A 190 -1.83 15.02 5.83
C TRP A 190 -1.83 13.55 6.23
N ALA A 191 -1.73 13.26 7.53
CA ALA A 191 -1.86 11.88 8.01
C ALA A 191 -3.21 11.26 7.63
N ASN A 192 -4.30 12.04 7.62
CA ASN A 192 -5.62 11.54 7.19
C ASN A 192 -5.70 11.34 5.67
N ASP A 193 -4.97 12.13 4.90
CA ASP A 193 -4.92 12.02 3.44
C ASP A 193 -4.15 10.77 2.97
N ARG A 194 -3.12 10.38 3.73
CA ARG A 194 -2.31 9.18 3.50
C ARG A 194 -3.05 7.89 3.92
N ARG A 195 -3.96 7.42 3.07
CA ARG A 195 -4.80 6.24 3.35
C ARG A 195 -5.11 5.38 2.12
N VAL A 196 -5.75 4.24 2.35
CA VAL A 196 -6.38 3.38 1.35
C VAL A 196 -7.86 3.22 1.69
N ASP A 197 -8.73 3.51 0.73
CA ASP A 197 -10.15 3.21 0.88
C ASP A 197 -10.47 1.82 0.33
N ILE A 198 -11.36 1.12 1.02
CA ILE A 198 -11.85 -0.20 0.67
C ILE A 198 -13.35 -0.07 0.38
N GLU A 199 -13.69 -0.18 -0.89
CA GLU A 199 -15.03 0.03 -1.43
C GLU A 199 -15.54 -1.25 -2.08
N LEU A 200 -16.84 -1.51 -2.04
CA LEU A 200 -17.41 -2.61 -2.81
C LEU A 200 -17.30 -2.30 -4.31
N ALA A 201 -16.87 -3.28 -5.10
CA ALA A 201 -16.99 -3.19 -6.55
C ALA A 201 -18.48 -3.30 -6.92
N ILE A 202 -18.98 -2.25 -7.58
CA ILE A 202 -20.32 -2.21 -8.17
C ILE A 202 -20.43 -3.07 -9.42
#